data_AF-A0A3D1CNS4-F1
#
_entry.id   AF-A0A3D1CNS4-F1
#
_cell.length_a   1.000
_cell.length_b   1.000
_cell.length_c   1.000
_cell.angle_alpha   90.00
_cell.angle_beta   90.00
_cell.angle_gamma   90.00
#
_symmetry.space_group_name_H-M   'P 1'
#
loop_
_entity.id
_entity.type
_entity.pdbx_description
1 polymer ?
#
loop_
_entity_poly.entity_id
_entity_poly.type
_entity_poly.pdbx_seq_one_letter_code
_entity_poly.pdbx_strand_id
1 'polypeptide(L)'
;MVTTYHGKGSEWLQEDNVDRSKLGAGANGLPDHLSGIYRHHQYIQQLQQGEVGLFKGDGWINSQVNGIVHRSPHINKTDKRLLLTLDFAE
;
A
#
# COMPACT_ATOMS: atom_id res chain seq x y z
N MET A 1 1.23 10.63 -5.82
CA MET A 1 -0.06 10.91 -5.14
C MET A 1 -1.07 9.82 -5.48
N VAL A 2 -1.85 9.35 -4.52
CA VAL A 2 -2.93 8.37 -4.72
C VAL A 2 -4.22 8.81 -4.03
N THR A 3 -5.37 8.63 -4.68
CA THR A 3 -6.70 8.82 -4.07
C THR A 3 -7.73 7.89 -4.71
N THR A 4 -8.69 7.41 -3.92
CA THR A 4 -9.85 6.67 -4.44
C THR A 4 -11.07 7.59 -4.42
N TYR A 5 -11.61 7.92 -5.59
CA TYR A 5 -12.82 8.74 -5.71
C TYR A 5 -14.12 7.97 -5.45
N HIS A 6 -14.11 6.65 -5.69
CA HIS A 6 -15.25 5.79 -5.44
C HIS A 6 -14.79 4.39 -5.07
N GLY A 7 -15.41 3.77 -4.07
CA GLY A 7 -15.06 2.44 -3.57
C GLY A 7 -13.96 2.45 -2.50
N LYS A 8 -13.43 1.27 -2.15
CA LYS A 8 -12.43 1.12 -1.08
C LYS A 8 -11.09 1.81 -1.41
N GLY A 9 -10.52 2.49 -0.42
CA GLY A 9 -9.25 3.20 -0.56
C GLY A 9 -8.04 2.29 -0.58
N SER A 10 -6.90 2.82 -1.02
CA SER A 10 -5.63 2.09 -0.96
C SER A 10 -5.27 1.73 0.48
N GLU A 11 -4.76 0.52 0.67
CA GLU A 11 -4.27 0.02 1.94
C GLU A 11 -2.77 0.32 2.07
N TRP A 12 -2.31 0.62 3.28
CA TRP A 12 -0.90 0.89 3.56
C TRP A 12 -0.51 0.46 4.98
N LEU A 13 0.80 0.34 5.21
CA LEU A 13 1.37 -0.04 6.50
C LEU A 13 2.33 1.04 6.99
N GLN A 14 2.31 1.29 8.30
CA GLN A 14 3.39 2.03 8.97
C GLN A 14 4.67 1.19 8.96
N GLU A 15 5.83 1.82 8.87
CA GLU A 15 7.13 1.15 8.74
C GLU A 15 7.37 0.09 9.82
N ASP A 16 7.04 0.40 11.09
CA ASP A 16 7.23 -0.51 12.22
C ASP A 16 6.36 -1.79 12.13
N ASN A 17 5.36 -1.79 11.25
CA ASN A 17 4.47 -2.92 11.03
C ASN A 17 4.81 -3.74 9.77
N VAL A 18 5.94 -3.44 9.11
CA VAL A 18 6.39 -4.09 7.88
C VAL A 18 7.62 -4.96 8.14
N ASP A 19 7.54 -6.25 7.82
CA ASP A 19 8.73 -7.09 7.61
C ASP A 19 9.15 -7.03 6.13
N ARG A 20 10.14 -6.16 5.85
CA ARG A 20 10.63 -5.94 4.49
C ARG A 20 11.31 -7.16 3.88
N SER A 21 11.82 -8.09 4.70
CA SER A 21 12.40 -9.34 4.21
C SER A 21 11.37 -10.23 3.51
N LYS A 22 10.08 -9.96 3.70
CA LYS A 22 8.94 -10.70 3.14
C LYS A 22 8.31 -10.03 1.93
N LEU A 23 8.80 -8.87 1.49
CA LEU A 23 8.26 -8.20 0.29
C LEU A 23 8.70 -8.90 -1.00
N GLY A 24 7.84 -8.88 -2.01
CA GLY A 24 8.12 -9.43 -3.34
C GLY A 24 8.51 -10.90 -3.29
N ALA A 25 9.71 -11.24 -3.81
CA ALA A 25 10.22 -12.61 -3.78
C ALA A 25 10.39 -13.17 -2.36
N GLY A 26 10.59 -12.30 -1.36
CA GLY A 26 10.68 -12.69 0.06
C GLY A 26 9.41 -13.33 0.61
N ALA A 27 8.26 -13.15 -0.06
CA ALA A 27 6.99 -13.77 0.31
C ALA A 27 6.91 -15.25 -0.09
N ASN A 28 7.83 -15.77 -0.90
CA ASN A 28 7.79 -17.15 -1.45
C ASN A 28 6.47 -17.50 -2.15
N GLY A 29 5.84 -16.52 -2.81
CA GLY A 29 4.55 -16.69 -3.49
C GLY A 29 3.35 -16.81 -2.56
N LEU A 30 3.53 -16.65 -1.24
CA LEU A 30 2.42 -16.66 -0.29
C LEU A 30 1.62 -15.34 -0.38
N PRO A 31 0.29 -15.39 -0.18
CA PRO A 31 -0.51 -14.20 0.03
C PRO A 31 -0.02 -13.39 1.24
N ASP A 32 -0.22 -12.07 1.21
CA ASP A 32 0.29 -11.16 2.26
C ASP A 32 -0.11 -11.54 3.69
N HIS A 33 -1.33 -12.09 3.88
CA HIS A 33 -1.81 -12.51 5.20
C HIS A 33 -1.14 -13.80 5.72
N LEU A 34 -0.36 -14.48 4.89
CA LEU A 34 0.38 -15.71 5.21
C LEU A 34 1.90 -15.53 5.06
N SER A 35 2.36 -14.53 4.30
CA SER A 35 3.79 -14.31 4.02
C SER A 35 4.57 -13.75 5.22
N GLY A 36 3.87 -13.14 6.18
CA GLY A 36 4.46 -12.49 7.34
C GLY A 36 4.90 -11.05 7.10
N ILE A 37 4.52 -10.42 5.97
CA ILE A 37 4.80 -9.00 5.69
C ILE A 37 4.29 -8.10 6.83
N TYR A 38 3.18 -8.46 7.46
CA TYR A 38 2.68 -7.82 8.67
C TYR A 38 2.27 -8.88 9.69
N ARG A 39 2.35 -8.55 10.98
CA ARG A 39 2.01 -9.49 12.07
C ARG A 39 0.50 -9.65 12.28
N HIS A 40 -0.24 -8.54 12.18
CA HIS A 40 -1.68 -8.52 12.43
C HIS A 40 -2.40 -7.66 11.40
N HIS A 41 -3.55 -8.15 10.94
CA HIS A 41 -4.36 -7.47 9.92
C HIS A 41 -4.84 -6.07 10.37
N GLN A 42 -5.01 -5.87 11.67
CA GLN A 42 -5.38 -4.56 12.27
C GLN A 42 -4.37 -3.44 12.03
N TYR A 43 -3.13 -3.76 11.63
CA TYR A 43 -2.11 -2.75 11.35
C TYR A 43 -2.23 -2.17 9.95
N ILE A 44 -3.03 -2.79 9.08
CA ILE A 44 -3.34 -2.26 7.76
C ILE A 44 -4.23 -1.03 7.94
N GLN A 45 -3.72 0.10 7.48
CA GLN A 45 -4.47 1.33 7.35
C GLN A 45 -5.12 1.36 5.97
N GLN A 46 -6.28 1.99 5.85
CA GLN A 46 -6.95 2.19 4.57
C GLN A 46 -7.33 3.65 4.43
N LEU A 47 -6.98 4.26 3.30
CA LEU A 47 -7.52 5.57 2.95
C LEU A 47 -9.05 5.48 2.81
N GLN A 48 -9.74 6.54 3.20
CA GLN A 48 -11.16 6.70 2.91
C GLN A 48 -11.36 7.28 1.50
N GLN A 49 -12.59 7.18 1.01
CA GLN A 49 -12.96 7.78 -0.28
C GLN A 49 -12.72 9.29 -0.23
N GLY A 50 -12.04 9.83 -1.25
CA GLY A 50 -11.68 11.24 -1.35
C GLY A 50 -10.45 11.68 -0.54
N GLU A 51 -9.89 10.81 0.31
CA GLU A 51 -8.61 11.11 0.97
C GLU A 51 -7.44 11.02 -0.01
N VAL A 52 -6.43 11.85 0.22
CA VAL A 52 -5.24 11.94 -0.62
C VAL A 52 -4.03 11.40 0.14
N GLY A 53 -3.45 10.33 -0.39
CA GLY A 53 -2.18 9.78 0.07
C GLY A 53 -1.01 10.31 -0.75
N LEU A 54 -0.03 10.93 -0.10
CA LEU A 54 1.26 11.25 -0.70
C LEU A 54 2.24 10.11 -0.42
N PHE A 55 2.20 9.11 -1.31
CA PHE A 55 3.03 7.92 -1.19
C PHE A 55 4.36 8.14 -1.88
N LYS A 56 5.43 8.05 -1.09
CA LYS A 56 6.82 8.16 -1.54
C LYS A 56 7.34 6.76 -1.91
N GLY A 57 8.03 6.67 -3.06
CA GLY A 57 8.76 5.47 -3.45
C GLY A 57 10.22 5.47 -2.96
N ASP A 58 10.88 4.31 -3.04
CA ASP A 58 12.28 4.13 -2.62
C ASP A 58 13.30 4.86 -3.51
N GLY A 59 12.93 5.28 -4.72
CA GLY A 59 13.85 5.88 -5.70
C GLY A 59 14.32 7.32 -5.39
N TRP A 60 13.88 7.92 -4.28
CA TRP A 60 14.21 9.31 -3.97
C TRP A 60 15.60 9.43 -3.34
N ILE A 61 16.50 10.15 -4.01
CA ILE A 61 17.88 10.36 -3.59
C ILE A 61 17.94 10.98 -2.17
N ASN A 62 18.83 10.46 -1.32
CA ASN A 62 19.04 10.88 0.08
C ASN A 62 17.81 10.72 1.00
N SER A 63 16.85 9.85 0.66
CA SER A 63 15.78 9.52 1.59
C SER A 63 16.34 8.78 2.81
N GLN A 64 16.03 9.27 4.00
CA GLN A 64 16.34 8.59 5.27
C GLN A 64 15.30 7.55 5.66
N VAL A 65 14.19 7.49 4.93
CA VAL A 65 13.09 6.56 5.15
C VAL A 65 12.82 5.76 3.89
N ASN A 66 12.40 4.51 4.09
CA ASN A 66 11.96 3.67 2.98
C ASN A 66 10.63 4.17 2.42
N GLY A 67 10.36 3.80 1.18
CA GLY A 67 9.10 4.02 0.49
C GLY A 67 7.97 3.29 1.19
N ILE A 68 6.77 3.88 1.14
CA ILE A 68 5.61 3.35 1.83
C ILE A 68 5.15 2.03 1.20
N VAL A 69 4.97 1.00 2.04
CA VAL A 69 4.37 -0.26 1.62
C VAL A 69 2.87 -0.08 1.55
N HIS A 70 2.33 -0.25 0.33
CA HIS A 70 0.92 -0.04 0.05
C HIS A 70 0.44 -1.01 -1.02
N ARG A 71 -0.88 -1.21 -1.08
CA ARG A 71 -1.53 -2.06 -2.08
C ARG A 71 -2.95 -1.59 -2.36
N SER A 72 -3.54 -2.13 -3.42
CA SER A 72 -4.99 -2.05 -3.58
C SER A 72 -5.69 -2.91 -2.53
N PRO A 73 -6.84 -2.47 -1.98
CA PRO A 73 -7.58 -3.24 -1.00
C PRO A 73 -8.17 -4.50 -1.64
N HIS A 74 -8.52 -5.48 -0.80
CA HIS A 74 -9.32 -6.60 -1.27
C HIS A 74 -10.75 -6.14 -1.61
N ILE A 75 -11.14 -6.35 -2.87
CA ILE A 75 -12.46 -6.00 -3.40
C ILE A 75 -13.19 -7.26 -3.91
N ASN A 76 -14.51 -7.30 -3.76
CA ASN A 76 -15.33 -8.34 -4.34
C ASN A 76 -15.51 -8.10 -5.84
N LYS A 77 -15.85 -9.14 -6.61
CA LYS A 77 -16.06 -9.03 -8.07
C LYS A 77 -17.13 -8.00 -8.48
N THR A 78 -18.09 -7.73 -7.60
CA THR A 78 -19.17 -6.78 -7.81
C THR A 78 -18.80 -5.34 -7.47
N ASP A 79 -17.74 -5.15 -6.69
CA ASP A 79 -17.33 -3.83 -6.22
C ASP A 79 -16.76 -3.00 -7.38
N LYS A 80 -17.10 -1.72 -7.41
CA LYS A 80 -16.53 -0.76 -8.37
C LYS A 80 -15.57 0.16 -7.62
N ARG A 81 -14.43 0.43 -8.24
CA ARG A 81 -13.42 1.32 -7.69
C ARG A 81 -12.90 2.27 -8.76
N LEU A 82 -12.90 3.57 -8.45
CA LEU A 82 -12.27 4.60 -9.27
C LEU A 82 -11.05 5.15 -8.51
N LEU A 83 -9.87 4.75 -8.95
CA LEU A 83 -8.58 5.16 -8.40
C LEU A 83 -7.94 6.20 -9.32
N LEU A 84 -7.40 7.27 -8.72
CA LEU A 84 -6.50 8.20 -9.40
C LEU A 84 -5.12 8.14 -8.76
N THR A 85 -4.11 7.86 -9.58
CA THR A 85 -2.70 7.99 -9.22
C THR A 85 -2.08 9.04 -10.12
N LEU A 86 -1.48 10.05 -9.53
CA LEU A 86 -0.66 11.04 -10.24
C LEU A 86 0.76 10.92 -9.73
N ASP A 87 1.70 10.76 -10.65
CA ASP A 87 3.12 10.84 -10.34
C ASP A 87 3.71 12.08 -10.99
N PHE A 88 4.75 12.63 -10.38
CA PHE A 88 5.50 13.70 -11.02
C PHE A 88 6.44 13.06 -12.04
N ALA A 89 6.35 13.48 -13.30
CA ALA A 89 7.40 13.18 -14.26
C ALA A 89 8.64 14.00 -13.88
N GLU A 90 9.81 13.37 -13.95
CA GLU A 90 11.09 14.10 -13.99
C GLU A 90 11.27 14.80 -15.33
#